data_AF-A0A2V8ABQ5-F1
#
_entry.id   AF-A0A2V8ABQ5-F1
#
_cell.length_a   1.000
_cell.length_b   1.000
_cell.length_c   1.000
_cell.angle_alpha   90.00
_cell.angle_beta   90.00
_cell.angle_gamma   90.00
#
_symmetry.space_group_name_H-M   'P 1'
#
loop_
_entity.id
_entity.type
_entity.pdbx_description
1 polymer ?
#
loop_
_entity_poly.entity_id
_entity_poly.type
_entity_poly.pdbx_seq_one_letter_code
_entity_poly.pdbx_strand_id
1 'polypeptide(L)' 'MKILVSWSSGKDSAWMVHVLRQQPLPIGGLLTTINEAAQRVAMH' A
#
# COMPACT_ATOMS: atom_id res chain seq x y z
N MET A 1 1.72 14.26 -11.68
CA MET A 1 0.61 13.28 -11.53
C MET A 1 0.85 12.50 -10.24
N LYS A 2 -0.16 12.32 -9.38
CA LYS A 2 -0.03 11.53 -8.14
C LYS A 2 -0.62 10.13 -8.36
N ILE A 3 0.00 9.11 -7.77
CA ILE A 3 -0.47 7.72 -7.86
C ILE A 3 -1.13 7.26 -6.57
N LEU A 4 -2.18 6.44 -6.68
CA LEU A 4 -2.77 5.70 -5.58
C LEU A 4 -2.25 4.27 -5.64
N VAL A 5 -1.81 3.72 -4.51
CA VAL A 5 -1.21 2.38 -4.48
C VAL A 5 -1.97 1.44 -3.56
N SER A 6 -2.09 0.18 -3.96
CA SER A 6 -2.72 -0.86 -3.14
C SER A 6 -1.82 -1.25 -1.97
N TRP A 7 -2.38 -1.25 -0.77
CA TRP A 7 -1.67 -1.48 0.50
C TRP A 7 -2.34 -2.61 1.28
N SER A 8 -1.61 -3.68 1.54
CA SER A 8 -2.08 -4.83 2.32
C SER A 8 -1.45 -4.93 3.70
N SER A 9 -0.65 -3.95 4.14
CA SER A 9 0.25 -4.05 5.31
C SER A 9 1.31 -5.16 5.26
N GLY A 10 1.33 -5.98 4.21
CA GLY A 10 2.31 -7.03 4.01
C GLY A 10 3.70 -6.52 3.64
N LYS A 11 4.70 -7.39 3.78
CA LYS A 11 6.11 -7.10 3.45
C LYS A 11 6.27 -6.65 1.99
N ASP A 12 5.49 -7.21 1.07
CA ASP A 12 5.61 -6.90 -0.36
C ASP A 12 5.02 -5.52 -0.69
N SER A 13 3.91 -5.13 -0.06
CA SER A 13 3.41 -3.75 -0.15
C SER A 13 4.36 -2.75 0.48
N ALA A 14 5.00 -3.10 1.61
CA ALA A 14 6.02 -2.26 2.23
C ALA A 14 7.24 -2.09 1.32
N TRP A 15 7.69 -3.16 0.67
CA TRP A 15 8.77 -3.14 -0.30
C TRP A 15 8.43 -2.29 -1.53
N MET A 16 7.23 -2.45 -2.10
CA MET A 16 6.74 -1.63 -3.20
C MET A 16 6.77 -0.13 -2.84
N VAL A 17 6.26 0.25 -1.66
CA VAL A 17 6.29 1.65 -1.19
C VAL A 17 7.73 2.14 -1.02
N HIS A 18 8.63 1.31 -0.47
CA HIS A 18 10.05 1.64 -0.33
C HIS A 18 10.69 1.95 -1.69
N VAL A 19 10.45 1.11 -2.70
CA VAL A 19 10.98 1.30 -4.05
C VAL A 19 10.36 2.54 -4.72
N LEU A 20 9.05 2.73 -4.62
CA LEU A 20 8.35 3.87 -5.23
C LEU A 20 8.82 5.22 -4.67
N ARG A 21 9.20 5.28 -3.38
CA ARG A 21 9.78 6.48 -2.76
C ARG A 21 11.12 6.92 -3.36
N GLN A 22 11.81 6.03 -4.08
CA GLN A 22 13.06 6.33 -4.77
C GLN A 22 12.85 6.78 -6.22
N GLN A 23 11.61 6.74 -6.71
CA GLN A 23 11.25 7.12 -8.08
C GLN A 23 10.72 8.56 -8.11
N PRO A 24 10.77 9.26 -9.25
CA PRO A 24 10.16 10.59 -9.42
C PRO A 24 8.62 10.55 -9.52
N LEU A 25 7.98 9.59 -8.87
CA LEU A 25 6.53 9.35 -8.87
C LEU A 25 5.96 9.58 -7.46
N PRO A 26 5.27 10.71 -7.22
CA PRO A 26 4.73 11.00 -5.90
C PRO A 26 3.53 10.11 -5.57
N ILE A 27 3.61 9.40 -4.45
CA ILE A 27 2.50 8.65 -3.87
C ILE A 27 1.50 9.66 -3.28
N GLY A 28 0.28 9.67 -3.82
CA GLY A 28 -0.81 10.53 -3.37
C GLY A 28 -1.67 9.92 -2.27
N GLY A 29 -1.63 8.59 -2.10
CA GLY A 29 -2.36 7.89 -1.05
C GLY A 29 -2.14 6.37 -1.09
N LEU A 30 -2.58 5.71 -0.02
CA LEU A 30 -2.64 4.25 0.09
C LEU A 30 -4.12 3.84 0.07
N LEU A 31 -4.45 2.80 -0.70
CA LEU A 31 -5.77 2.20 -0.76
C LEU A 31 -5.70 0.80 -0.16
N THR A 32 -6.59 0.48 0.78
CA THR A 32 -6.61 -0.82 1.46
C THR A 32 -8.03 -1.32 1.66
N THR A 33 -8.16 -2.61 1.94
CA THR A 33 -9.41 -3.22 2.39
C THR A 33 -9.25 -3.70 3.83
N ILE A 34 -10.34 -3.65 4.60
CA ILE A 34 -10.39 -4.17 5.96
C ILE A 34 -11.06 -5.54 5.92
N ASN A 35 -10.39 -6.54 6.49
CA ASN A 35 -10.99 -7.83 6.76
C ASN A 35 -11.86 -7.71 8.01
N GLU A 36 -13.18 -7.81 7.85
CA GLU A 36 -14.14 -7.65 8.94
C GLU A 36 -14.02 -8.74 10.02
N ALA A 37 -13.73 -9.99 9.65
CA ALA A 37 -13.61 -11.08 10.62
C ALA A 37 -12.38 -10.93 11.53
N ALA A 38 -11.27 -10.45 10.96
CA ALA A 38 -10.00 -10.27 11.69
C ALA A 38 -9.80 -8.84 12.22
N GLN A 39 -10.70 -7.89 11.91
CA GLN A 39 -10.63 -6.48 12.29
C GLN A 39 -9.27 -5.83 11.98
N ARG A 40 -8.71 -6.14 10.81
CA ARG A 40 -7.40 -5.65 10.36
C ARG A 40 -7.33 -5.54 8.85
N VAL A 41 -6.29 -4.88 8.35
CA VAL A 41 -6.00 -4.82 6.91
C VAL A 41 -5.93 -6.23 6.32
N ALA A 42 -6.55 -6.43 5.15
CA ALA A 42 -6.42 -7.69 4.42
C ALA A 42 -4.97 -7.85 3.93
N MET A 43 -4.31 -8.90 4.39
CA MET A 43 -2.99 -9.33 3.91
C MET A 43 -3.20 -10.43 2.87
N HIS A 44 -2.51 -10.32 1.72
CA HIS A 44 -2.36 -11.42 0.77
C HIS A 44 -1.15 -12.29 1.16
#